data_AF-A0A6H1L0M2-F1
#
_entry.id   AF-A0A6H1L0M2-F1
#
_cell.length_a   1.000
_cell.length_b   1.000
_cell.length_c   1.000
_cell.angle_alpha   90.00
_cell.angle_beta   90.00
_cell.angle_gamma   90.00
#
_symmetry.space_group_name_H-M   'P 1'
#
loop_
_entity.id
_entity.type
_entity.pdbx_description
1 polymer ?
#
loop_
_entity_poly.entity_id
_entity_poly.type
_entity_poly.pdbx_seq_one_letter_code
_entity_poly.pdbx_strand_id
1 'polypeptide(L)'
;MGAWQPLPEELPAEVRHFVEQLRLLKDRTGMSLVALGTRTAYSKSSWQRYLNASQPPPRQAVVALCRVAGVAGEETERFGVRWELAVRAWPREPVPPVPPVRVPVGGPVPGPVSVPGGEPAPGAEAAVPATYAVPAARGRDGYEEDPTLPWWDLLDEESSRRPPASRTSRLLLYAALLAVVLLLAAVVGAVTLG
;
A
#
# COMPACT_ATOMS: atom_id res chain seq x y z
N MET A 1 20.66 17.31 -13.53
CA MET A 1 19.78 16.53 -12.63
C MET A 1 19.37 17.47 -11.51
N GLY A 2 18.07 17.64 -11.26
CA GLY A 2 17.60 18.59 -10.24
C GLY A 2 18.10 18.16 -8.86
N ALA A 3 18.63 19.11 -8.09
CA ALA A 3 18.95 18.86 -6.70
C ALA A 3 17.68 18.39 -5.98
N TRP A 4 17.76 17.24 -5.31
CA TRP A 4 16.66 16.75 -4.51
C TRP A 4 16.38 17.73 -3.38
N GLN A 5 15.10 17.88 -3.02
CA GLN A 5 14.74 18.62 -1.81
C GLN A 5 15.42 17.97 -0.60
N PRO A 6 15.98 18.75 0.35
CA PRO A 6 16.52 18.21 1.58
C PRO A 6 15.45 17.37 2.29
N LEU A 7 15.87 16.24 2.85
CA LEU A 7 15.00 15.42 3.66
C LEU A 7 14.77 16.12 5.02
N PRO A 8 13.55 16.07 5.58
CA PRO A 8 13.28 16.57 6.93
C PRO A 8 14.32 16.10 7.95
N GLU A 9 14.75 16.96 8.86
CA GLU A 9 15.84 16.66 9.81
C GLU A 9 15.38 15.67 10.89
N GLU A 10 14.09 15.68 11.22
CA GLU A 10 13.44 14.87 12.26
C GLU A 10 13.17 13.41 11.83
N LEU A 11 13.63 13.01 10.63
CA LEU A 11 13.43 11.66 10.14
C LEU A 11 14.34 10.64 10.84
N PRO A 12 13.80 9.49 11.27
CA PRO A 12 14.58 8.34 11.72
C PRO A 12 15.62 7.92 10.70
N ALA A 13 16.76 7.42 11.19
CA ALA A 13 17.92 7.10 10.37
C ALA A 13 17.61 6.04 9.30
N GLU A 14 16.75 5.07 9.64
CA GLU A 14 16.30 3.99 8.76
C GLU A 14 15.53 4.54 7.55
N VAL A 15 14.62 5.47 7.81
CA VAL A 15 13.80 6.14 6.79
C VAL A 15 14.68 6.98 5.88
N ARG A 16 15.55 7.80 6.49
CA ARG A 16 16.50 8.65 5.75
C ARG A 16 17.37 7.82 4.82
N HIS A 17 18.03 6.79 5.36
CA HIS A 17 18.90 5.91 4.59
C HIS A 17 18.13 5.21 3.45
N PHE A 18 16.93 4.70 3.72
CA PHE A 18 16.11 4.07 2.69
C PHE A 18 15.75 5.03 1.55
N VAL A 19 15.31 6.25 1.87
CA VAL A 19 14.92 7.24 0.86
C VAL A 19 16.12 7.74 0.05
N GLU A 20 17.29 7.89 0.68
CA GLU A 20 18.53 8.19 -0.03
C GLU A 20 18.89 7.09 -1.04
N GLN A 21 18.81 5.82 -0.64
CA GLN A 21 19.04 4.69 -1.55
C GLN A 21 18.00 4.65 -2.67
N LEU A 22 16.75 5.02 -2.39
CA LEU A 22 15.68 5.10 -3.38
C LEU A 22 15.93 6.24 -4.39
N ARG A 23 16.42 7.39 -3.93
CA ARG A 23 16.84 8.53 -4.78
C ARG A 23 18.00 8.15 -5.68
N LEU A 24 19.02 7.48 -5.14
CA LEU A 24 20.15 6.95 -5.93
C LEU A 24 19.67 5.93 -6.97
N LEU A 25 18.77 5.02 -6.58
CA LEU A 25 18.16 4.06 -7.50
C LEU A 25 17.41 4.77 -8.63
N LYS A 26 16.60 5.78 -8.31
CA LYS A 26 15.94 6.62 -9.31
C LYS A 26 16.98 7.28 -10.20
N ASP A 27 18.02 7.93 -9.67
CA ASP A 27 18.97 8.68 -10.48
C ASP A 27 19.76 7.78 -11.44
N ARG A 28 20.07 6.54 -11.05
CA ARG A 28 20.63 5.52 -11.94
C ARG A 28 19.75 5.22 -13.16
N THR A 29 18.43 5.38 -13.06
CA THR A 29 17.53 5.18 -14.22
C THR A 29 17.71 6.25 -15.30
N GLY A 30 18.24 7.43 -14.95
CA GLY A 30 18.31 8.59 -15.85
C GLY A 30 16.95 9.17 -16.26
N MET A 31 15.83 8.68 -15.70
CA MET A 31 14.48 9.07 -16.10
C MET A 31 13.99 10.31 -15.33
N SER A 32 13.15 11.10 -15.99
CA SER A 32 12.35 12.13 -15.32
C SER A 32 11.26 11.47 -14.46
N LEU A 33 10.75 12.17 -13.44
CA LEU A 33 9.67 11.65 -12.60
C LEU A 33 8.39 11.35 -13.40
N VAL A 34 8.13 12.09 -14.48
CA VAL A 34 6.99 11.84 -15.38
C VAL A 34 7.18 10.52 -16.12
N ALA A 35 8.37 10.29 -16.70
CA ALA A 35 8.69 9.05 -17.41
C ALA A 35 8.76 7.84 -16.47
N LEU A 36 9.22 8.03 -15.23
CA LEU A 36 9.16 7.00 -14.21
C LEU A 36 7.70 6.65 -13.87
N GLY A 37 6.86 7.67 -13.74
CA GLY A 37 5.45 7.47 -13.42
C GLY A 37 4.69 6.66 -14.45
N THR A 38 4.87 6.99 -15.74
CA THR A 38 4.26 6.23 -16.84
C THR A 38 4.72 4.78 -16.89
N ARG A 39 5.96 4.47 -16.49
CA ARG A 39 6.52 3.11 -16.47
C ARG A 39 6.17 2.27 -15.24
N THR A 40 5.75 2.91 -14.14
CA THR A 40 5.54 2.23 -12.85
C THR A 40 4.08 2.24 -12.39
N ALA A 41 3.16 2.81 -13.18
CA ALA A 41 1.75 2.99 -12.85
C ALA A 41 1.49 3.88 -11.62
N TYR A 42 2.45 4.76 -11.28
CA TYR A 42 2.30 5.78 -10.24
C TYR A 42 2.43 7.17 -10.85
N SER A 43 1.71 8.15 -10.33
CA SER A 43 1.81 9.52 -10.84
C SER A 43 3.14 10.20 -10.44
N LYS A 44 3.48 11.30 -11.12
CA LYS A 44 4.61 12.17 -10.74
C LYS A 44 4.50 12.62 -9.28
N SER A 45 3.31 13.02 -8.83
CA SER A 45 3.10 13.50 -7.47
C SER A 45 3.27 12.38 -6.44
N SER A 46 2.79 11.16 -6.72
CA SER A 46 3.05 9.99 -5.87
C SER A 46 4.54 9.75 -5.70
N TRP A 47 5.30 9.73 -6.80
CA TRP A 47 6.76 9.58 -6.75
C TRP A 47 7.45 10.69 -5.98
N GLN A 48 6.99 11.93 -6.14
CA GLN A 48 7.56 13.07 -5.41
C GLN A 48 7.34 12.93 -3.90
N ARG A 49 6.15 12.53 -3.45
CA ARG A 49 5.89 12.28 -2.02
C ARG A 49 6.78 11.19 -1.46
N TYR A 50 6.95 10.09 -2.19
CA TYR A 50 7.76 8.96 -1.77
C TYR A 50 9.24 9.32 -1.67
N LEU A 51 9.76 10.01 -2.69
CA LEU A 51 11.16 10.40 -2.75
C LEU A 51 11.48 11.57 -1.82
N ASN A 52 10.49 12.29 -1.31
CA ASN A 52 10.65 13.33 -0.30
C ASN A 52 10.42 12.85 1.14
N ALA A 53 10.26 11.54 1.34
CA ALA A 53 9.91 10.94 2.63
C ALA A 53 8.62 11.50 3.26
N SER A 54 7.74 12.13 2.47
CA SER A 54 6.46 12.66 2.96
C SER A 54 5.46 11.52 3.21
N GLN A 55 5.56 10.45 2.42
CA GLN A 55 4.79 9.23 2.62
C GLN A 55 5.68 8.03 2.34
N PRO A 56 5.51 6.92 3.06
CA PRO A 56 6.21 5.70 2.71
C PRO A 56 5.79 5.27 1.29
N PRO A 57 6.71 4.79 0.45
CA PRO A 57 6.35 4.20 -0.84
C PRO A 57 5.71 2.83 -0.64
N PRO A 58 4.69 2.44 -1.42
CA PRO A 58 4.19 1.06 -1.40
C PRO A 58 5.25 0.09 -1.89
N ARG A 59 5.28 -1.12 -1.33
CA ARG A 59 6.24 -2.17 -1.71
C ARG A 59 6.26 -2.38 -3.23
N GLN A 60 5.09 -2.34 -3.85
CA GLN A 60 4.94 -2.48 -5.30
C GLN A 60 5.62 -1.34 -6.07
N ALA A 61 5.61 -0.10 -5.55
CA ALA A 61 6.36 1.00 -6.16
C ALA A 61 7.87 0.76 -6.10
N VAL A 62 8.38 0.30 -4.94
CA VAL A 62 9.80 -0.02 -4.79
C VAL A 62 10.22 -1.11 -5.76
N VAL A 63 9.46 -2.20 -5.85
CA VAL A 63 9.71 -3.30 -6.79
C VAL A 63 9.63 -2.82 -8.24
N ALA A 64 8.65 -1.96 -8.58
CA ALA A 64 8.54 -1.39 -9.91
C ALA A 64 9.75 -0.52 -10.27
N LEU A 65 10.27 0.28 -9.32
CA LEU A 65 11.48 1.06 -9.53
C LEU A 65 12.71 0.18 -9.69
N CYS A 66 12.87 -0.88 -8.88
CA CYS A 66 13.95 -1.86 -9.05
C CYS A 66 13.92 -2.48 -10.46
N ARG A 67 12.73 -2.87 -10.93
CA ARG A 67 12.55 -3.42 -12.28
C ARG A 67 12.94 -2.41 -13.37
N VAL A 68 12.51 -1.15 -13.24
CA VAL A 68 12.86 -0.09 -14.20
C VAL A 68 14.36 0.24 -14.18
N ALA A 69 15.00 0.12 -13.02
CA ALA A 69 16.45 0.31 -12.86
C ALA A 69 17.29 -0.91 -13.29
N GLY A 70 16.67 -2.00 -13.74
CA GLY A 70 17.38 -3.24 -14.11
C GLY A 70 17.95 -3.99 -12.90
N VAL A 71 17.49 -3.68 -11.70
CA VAL A 71 17.88 -4.37 -10.46
C VAL A 71 17.02 -5.60 -10.27
N ALA A 72 17.65 -6.77 -10.12
CA ALA A 72 16.99 -8.06 -9.96
C ALA A 72 17.64 -8.93 -8.88
N GLY A 73 16.94 -10.00 -8.47
CA GLY A 73 17.46 -10.98 -7.52
C GLY A 73 17.74 -10.40 -6.13
N GLU A 74 18.91 -10.70 -5.59
CA GLU A 74 19.30 -10.38 -4.21
C GLU A 74 19.27 -8.87 -3.91
N GLU A 75 19.56 -8.00 -4.88
CA GLU A 75 19.49 -6.55 -4.65
C GLU A 75 18.04 -6.07 -4.46
N THR A 76 17.08 -6.66 -5.18
CA THR A 76 15.65 -6.34 -4.98
C THR A 76 15.16 -6.83 -3.61
N GLU A 77 15.60 -8.02 -3.18
CA GLU A 77 15.29 -8.54 -1.85
C GLU A 77 15.89 -7.67 -0.74
N ARG A 78 17.14 -7.21 -0.90
CA ARG A 78 17.77 -6.26 0.03
C ARG A 78 17.01 -4.93 0.11
N PHE A 79 16.52 -4.42 -1.01
CA PHE A 79 15.65 -3.24 -1.03
C PHE A 79 14.32 -3.49 -0.32
N GLY A 80 13.74 -4.68 -0.47
CA GLY A 80 12.54 -5.11 0.25
C GLY A 80 12.73 -5.13 1.77
N VAL A 81 13.80 -5.74 2.26
CA VAL A 81 14.10 -5.78 3.70
C VAL A 81 14.36 -4.38 4.26
N ARG A 82 15.11 -3.53 3.53
CA ARG A 82 15.34 -2.13 3.95
C ARG A 82 14.03 -1.35 3.98
N TRP A 83 13.16 -1.57 3.01
CA TRP A 83 11.83 -0.96 2.96
C TRP A 83 10.99 -1.35 4.18
N GLU A 84 10.98 -2.63 4.58
CA GLU A 84 10.25 -3.09 5.76
C GLU A 84 10.73 -2.40 7.05
N LEU A 85 12.04 -2.27 7.24
CA LEU A 85 12.61 -1.55 8.39
C LEU A 85 12.24 -0.07 8.38
N ALA A 86 12.31 0.57 7.21
CA ALA A 86 11.96 1.98 7.06
C ALA A 86 10.48 2.25 7.31
N VAL A 87 9.57 1.39 6.81
CA VAL A 87 8.12 1.57 7.03
C VAL A 87 7.77 1.45 8.51
N ARG A 88 8.37 0.51 9.25
CA ARG A 88 8.16 0.37 10.70
C ARG A 88 8.64 1.57 11.50
N ALA A 89 9.72 2.20 11.04
CA ALA A 89 10.31 3.38 11.65
C ALA A 89 9.71 4.70 11.10
N TRP A 90 8.73 4.66 10.20
CA TRP A 90 8.23 5.87 9.56
C TRP A 90 7.55 6.79 10.59
N PRO A 91 7.84 8.12 10.60
CA PRO A 91 7.16 9.03 11.50
C PRO A 91 5.65 8.99 11.27
N ARG A 92 4.91 8.79 12.36
CA ARG A 92 3.46 8.90 12.35
C ARG A 92 3.10 10.34 12.57
N GLU A 93 2.37 10.94 11.64
CA GLU A 93 1.76 12.22 11.89
C GLU A 93 0.64 11.99 12.92
N PRO A 94 0.65 12.68 14.07
CA PRO A 94 -0.45 12.58 15.01
C PRO A 94 -1.70 13.07 14.28
N VAL A 95 -2.65 12.17 14.04
CA VAL A 95 -3.97 12.53 13.51
C VAL A 95 -4.54 13.57 14.47
N PRO A 96 -4.78 14.82 14.04
CA PRO A 96 -5.45 15.78 14.90
C PRO A 96 -6.83 15.19 15.22
N PRO A 97 -7.28 15.23 16.50
CA PRO A 97 -8.61 14.74 16.83
C PRO A 97 -9.62 15.44 15.95
N VAL A 98 -10.30 14.69 15.08
CA VAL A 98 -11.34 15.23 14.21
C VAL A 98 -12.41 15.79 15.13
N PRO A 99 -12.67 17.11 15.15
CA PRO A 99 -13.75 17.65 15.95
C PRO A 99 -15.06 17.03 15.45
N PRO A 100 -15.98 16.64 16.34
CA PRO A 100 -17.22 16.01 15.92
C PRO A 100 -17.94 16.93 14.93
N VAL A 101 -18.11 16.45 13.70
CA VAL A 101 -18.96 17.11 12.71
C VAL A 101 -20.38 17.09 13.28
N ARG A 102 -20.86 18.25 13.73
CA ARG A 102 -22.27 18.39 14.13
C ARG A 102 -23.11 18.30 12.88
N VAL A 103 -23.70 17.14 12.65
CA VAL A 103 -24.79 16.98 11.70
C VAL A 103 -25.94 17.87 12.18
N PRO A 104 -26.45 18.84 11.40
CA PRO A 104 -27.64 19.58 11.79
C PRO A 104 -28.82 18.60 11.85
N VAL A 105 -29.27 18.32 13.07
CA VAL A 105 -30.49 17.56 13.34
C VAL A 105 -31.69 18.39 12.85
N GLY A 106 -32.43 17.81 11.91
CA GLY A 106 -33.86 18.04 11.72
C GLY A 106 -34.30 19.47 11.43
N GLY A 107 -34.23 19.90 10.17
CA GLY A 107 -35.17 20.90 9.66
C GLY A 107 -36.53 20.24 9.38
N PRO A 108 -37.66 20.83 9.80
CA PRO A 108 -38.97 20.22 9.63
C PRO A 108 -39.33 20.08 8.14
N VAL A 109 -39.70 18.86 7.76
CA VAL A 109 -40.28 18.52 6.46
C VAL A 109 -41.63 19.24 6.31
N PRO A 110 -41.83 20.13 5.32
CA PRO A 110 -43.18 20.56 4.98
C PRO A 110 -43.91 19.41 4.29
N GLY A 111 -45.10 19.10 4.80
CA GLY A 111 -45.90 17.92 4.45
C GLY A 111 -46.40 17.87 2.99
N PRO A 112 -47.08 16.76 2.62
CA PRO A 112 -47.45 16.47 1.25
C PRO A 112 -48.61 17.35 0.80
N VAL A 113 -48.41 18.15 -0.24
CA VAL A 113 -49.50 18.85 -0.93
C VAL A 113 -49.86 18.08 -2.20
N SER A 114 -51.04 17.47 -2.18
CA SER A 114 -51.68 16.85 -3.34
C SER A 114 -52.00 17.87 -4.44
N VAL A 115 -51.72 17.49 -5.68
CA VAL A 115 -52.09 18.22 -6.91
C VAL A 115 -53.51 17.84 -7.32
N PRO A 116 -54.29 18.78 -7.91
CA PRO A 116 -55.14 18.36 -9.03
C PRO A 116 -55.10 19.33 -10.24
N GLY A 117 -54.86 18.75 -11.42
CA GLY A 117 -55.60 18.99 -12.68
C GLY A 117 -55.34 20.27 -13.52
N GLY A 118 -54.81 20.08 -14.74
CA GLY A 118 -54.93 21.04 -15.86
C GLY A 118 -53.87 20.85 -16.98
N GLU A 119 -54.24 20.21 -18.10
CA GLU A 119 -53.49 20.01 -19.37
C GLU A 119 -53.75 21.17 -20.39
N PRO A 120 -53.18 21.24 -21.63
CA PRO A 120 -51.82 20.96 -22.21
C PRO A 120 -51.24 22.18 -23.01
N ALA A 121 -49.93 22.33 -23.26
CA ALA A 121 -49.16 21.99 -24.50
C ALA A 121 -47.96 22.99 -24.69
N PRO A 122 -47.04 22.86 -25.68
CA PRO A 122 -46.08 21.76 -25.92
C PRO A 122 -44.62 22.27 -26.10
N GLY A 123 -43.62 21.40 -25.90
CA GLY A 123 -42.28 21.59 -26.48
C GLY A 123 -41.12 21.00 -25.67
N ALA A 124 -40.36 20.09 -26.32
CA ALA A 124 -39.06 19.52 -25.94
C ALA A 124 -39.04 18.34 -24.94
N GLU A 125 -39.54 17.20 -25.42
CA GLU A 125 -38.74 15.97 -25.63
C GLU A 125 -37.33 15.92 -25.00
N ALA A 126 -37.15 15.10 -23.96
CA ALA A 126 -36.31 13.88 -24.01
C ALA A 126 -36.16 13.27 -22.61
N ALA A 127 -36.46 11.99 -22.53
CA ALA A 127 -36.61 11.19 -21.32
C ALA A 127 -35.31 10.93 -20.55
N VAL A 128 -35.42 10.91 -19.22
CA VAL A 128 -34.67 10.00 -18.35
C VAL A 128 -35.65 9.46 -17.31
N PRO A 129 -35.93 8.14 -17.26
CA PRO A 129 -36.84 7.60 -16.27
C PRO A 129 -36.18 7.57 -14.89
N ALA A 130 -36.87 8.22 -13.96
CA ALA A 130 -37.25 7.71 -12.64
C ALA A 130 -36.53 6.44 -12.12
N THR A 131 -35.97 6.61 -10.93
CA THR A 131 -36.09 5.64 -9.81
C THR A 131 -35.13 4.46 -9.83
N TYR A 132 -33.93 4.68 -9.29
CA TYR A 132 -33.36 3.70 -8.36
C TYR A 132 -33.94 3.99 -6.97
N ALA A 133 -35.08 3.37 -6.68
CA ALA A 133 -35.55 3.22 -5.32
C ALA A 133 -34.53 2.32 -4.61
N VAL A 134 -33.65 2.93 -3.82
CA VAL A 134 -32.85 2.20 -2.85
C VAL A 134 -33.85 1.61 -1.85
N PRO A 135 -33.96 0.28 -1.68
CA PRO A 135 -34.79 -0.27 -0.64
C PRO A 135 -34.23 0.23 0.68
N ALA A 136 -35.06 0.96 1.44
CA ALA A 136 -34.78 1.35 2.81
C ALA A 136 -34.61 0.07 3.64
N ALA A 137 -33.39 -0.45 3.65
CA ALA A 137 -32.95 -1.50 4.55
C ALA A 137 -32.92 -0.89 5.95
N ARG A 138 -34.03 -1.13 6.63
CA ARG A 138 -34.28 -0.90 8.04
C ARG A 138 -33.05 -1.31 8.88
N GLY A 139 -32.44 -0.34 9.55
CA GLY A 139 -31.70 -0.52 10.80
C GLY A 139 -30.45 -1.41 10.75
N ARG A 140 -29.32 -0.80 10.37
CA ARG A 140 -28.02 -0.99 11.02
C ARG A 140 -27.15 0.22 10.67
N ASP A 141 -27.50 1.36 11.26
CA ASP A 141 -26.65 2.54 11.26
C ASP A 141 -25.47 2.25 12.18
N GLY A 142 -24.35 1.97 11.54
CA GLY A 142 -23.11 1.55 12.15
C GLY A 142 -22.14 1.16 11.05
N TYR A 143 -21.91 2.07 10.10
CA TYR A 143 -20.55 2.15 9.59
C TYR A 143 -19.75 2.59 10.81
N GLU A 144 -19.13 1.64 11.50
CA GLU A 144 -18.01 2.00 12.36
C GLU A 144 -17.07 2.74 11.42
N GLU A 145 -16.81 4.03 11.68
CA GLU A 145 -15.82 4.80 10.96
C GLU A 145 -14.48 4.12 11.25
N ASP A 146 -14.19 3.05 10.50
CA ASP A 146 -12.91 2.38 10.49
C ASP A 146 -11.93 3.49 10.18
N PRO A 147 -11.08 3.89 11.15
CA PRO A 147 -10.19 5.02 10.98
C PRO A 147 -9.51 4.84 9.63
N THR A 148 -9.51 5.87 8.78
CA THR A 148 -8.83 5.82 7.49
C THR A 148 -7.33 5.78 7.77
N LEU A 149 -6.87 4.60 8.22
CA LEU A 149 -5.50 4.33 8.53
C LEU A 149 -4.75 4.47 7.20
N PRO A 150 -3.67 5.24 7.19
CA PRO A 150 -2.74 5.20 6.09
C PRO A 150 -2.44 3.74 5.74
N TRP A 151 -2.38 3.41 4.45
CA TRP A 151 -2.21 2.02 4.02
C TRP A 151 -0.93 1.36 4.58
N TRP A 152 0.02 2.16 5.06
CA TRP A 152 1.23 1.69 5.74
C TRP A 152 1.04 1.32 7.21
N ASP A 153 0.00 1.81 7.89
CA ASP A 153 -0.33 1.40 9.27
C ASP A 153 -1.01 0.02 9.31
N LEU A 154 -1.69 -0.39 8.22
CA LEU A 154 -2.23 -1.76 8.08
C LEU A 154 -1.14 -2.84 8.05
N LEU A 155 0.11 -2.47 7.71
CA LEU A 155 1.23 -3.42 7.64
C LEU A 155 1.75 -3.83 9.03
N ASP A 156 1.60 -2.97 10.04
CA ASP A 156 2.01 -3.25 11.41
C ASP A 156 1.07 -4.26 12.08
N GLU A 157 -0.23 -4.13 11.83
CA GLU A 157 -1.28 -5.08 12.23
C GLU A 157 -1.04 -6.48 11.64
N GLU A 158 -0.80 -6.57 10.33
CA GLU A 158 -0.53 -7.84 9.63
C GLU A 158 0.80 -8.48 10.07
N SER A 159 1.82 -7.65 10.34
CA SER A 159 3.12 -8.12 10.85
C SER A 159 3.01 -8.69 12.26
N SER A 160 2.18 -8.08 13.11
CA SER A 160 1.91 -8.53 14.48
C SER A 160 1.12 -9.84 14.53
N ARG A 161 0.31 -10.12 13.49
CA ARG A 161 -0.48 -11.35 13.37
C ARG A 161 0.30 -12.53 12.78
N ARG A 162 1.43 -12.30 12.10
CA ARG A 162 2.30 -13.38 11.60
C ARG A 162 3.18 -13.93 12.74
N PRO A 163 3.08 -15.22 13.12
CA PRO A 163 4.14 -15.85 13.91
C PRO A 163 5.47 -15.76 13.13
N PRO A 164 6.64 -15.67 13.79
CA PRO A 164 7.92 -15.47 13.12
C PRO A 164 8.32 -16.72 12.31
N ALA A 165 7.83 -16.84 11.07
CA ALA A 165 8.12 -17.93 10.16
C ALA A 165 8.93 -17.41 8.98
N SER A 166 10.22 -17.79 8.89
CA SER A 166 10.96 -17.91 7.61
C SER A 166 12.43 -18.33 7.71
N ARG A 167 13.07 -18.36 8.88
CA ARG A 167 14.46 -18.88 9.02
C ARG A 167 14.51 -20.38 9.34
N THR A 168 13.59 -20.85 10.15
CA THR A 168 13.53 -22.23 10.63
C THR A 168 13.24 -23.23 9.50
N SER A 169 12.39 -22.85 8.54
CA SER A 169 12.00 -23.73 7.42
C SER A 169 13.16 -24.01 6.45
N ARG A 170 14.03 -23.01 6.17
CA ARG A 170 15.21 -23.21 5.31
C ARG A 170 16.26 -24.08 5.99
N LEU A 171 16.49 -23.90 7.29
CA LEU A 171 17.41 -24.75 8.07
C LEU A 171 16.94 -26.20 8.13
N LEU A 172 15.64 -26.45 8.28
CA LEU A 172 15.08 -27.80 8.24
C LEU A 172 15.25 -28.46 6.88
N LEU A 173 15.08 -27.72 5.79
CA LEU A 173 15.34 -28.24 4.44
C LEU A 173 16.83 -28.62 4.26
N TYR A 174 17.76 -27.78 4.72
CA TYR A 174 19.19 -28.10 4.68
C TYR A 174 19.55 -29.29 5.56
N ALA A 175 18.98 -29.38 6.76
CA ALA A 175 19.20 -30.51 7.67
C ALA A 175 18.67 -31.83 7.07
N ALA A 176 17.46 -31.81 6.47
CA ALA A 176 16.90 -32.97 5.80
C ALA A 176 17.74 -33.39 4.59
N LEU A 177 18.19 -32.43 3.77
CA LEU A 177 19.05 -32.71 2.62
C LEU A 177 20.38 -33.30 3.05
N LEU A 178 20.99 -32.76 4.11
CA LEU A 178 22.23 -33.30 4.69
C LEU A 178 22.05 -34.72 5.23
N ALA A 179 20.93 -35.02 5.90
CA ALA A 179 20.62 -36.36 6.37
C ALA A 179 20.48 -37.36 5.21
N VAL A 180 19.82 -36.96 4.12
CA VAL A 180 19.71 -37.80 2.90
C VAL A 180 21.08 -38.05 2.27
N VAL A 181 21.92 -37.03 2.18
CA VAL A 181 23.29 -37.18 1.64
C VAL A 181 24.13 -38.14 2.48
N LEU A 182 24.06 -38.03 3.82
CA LEU A 182 24.76 -38.95 4.72
C LEU A 182 24.26 -40.39 4.58
N LEU A 183 22.95 -40.59 4.43
CA LEU A 183 22.37 -41.91 4.23
C LEU A 183 22.81 -42.54 2.89
N LEU A 184 22.81 -41.76 1.81
CA LEU A 184 23.31 -42.21 0.52
C LEU A 184 24.80 -42.57 0.58
N ALA A 185 25.62 -41.77 1.26
CA ALA A 185 27.04 -42.05 1.44
C ALA A 185 27.27 -43.36 2.24
N ALA A 186 26.46 -43.60 3.29
CA ALA A 186 26.53 -44.84 4.06
C ALA A 186 26.13 -46.08 3.23
N VAL A 187 25.08 -45.98 2.41
CA VAL A 187 24.65 -47.07 1.52
C VAL A 187 25.71 -47.37 0.46
N VAL A 188 26.28 -46.33 -0.17
CA VAL A 188 27.37 -46.51 -1.14
C VAL A 188 28.59 -47.15 -0.47
N GLY A 189 28.97 -46.67 0.71
CA GLY A 189 30.06 -47.27 1.50
C GLY A 189 29.82 -48.76 1.78
N ALA A 190 28.63 -49.12 2.25
CA ALA A 190 28.26 -50.51 2.53
C ALA A 190 28.28 -51.41 1.29
N VAL A 191 27.87 -50.91 0.12
CA VAL A 191 27.90 -51.65 -1.16
C VAL A 191 29.32 -51.79 -1.71
N THR A 192 30.21 -50.84 -1.43
CA THR A 192 31.61 -50.89 -1.91
C THR A 192 32.55 -51.73 -1.04
N LEU A 193 32.21 -51.93 0.24
CA LEU A 193 33.03 -52.62 1.24
C LEU A 193 32.50 -54.01 1.65
N GLY A 194 31.29 -54.39 1.22
CA GLY A 194 30.69 -55.71 1.42
C GLY A 194 30.77 -56.55 0.16
#